data_AF-A0A653WWQ0-F1
#
_entry.id   AF-A0A653WWQ0-F1
#
_cell.length_a   1.000
_cell.length_b   1.000
_cell.length_c   1.000
_cell.angle_alpha   90.00
_cell.angle_beta   90.00
_cell.angle_gamma   90.00
#
_symmetry.space_group_name_H-M   'P 1'
#
loop_
_entity.id
_entity.type
_entity.pdbx_description
1 polymer ?
#
loop_
_entity_poly.entity_id
_entity_poly.type
_entity_poly.pdbx_seq_one_letter_code
_entity_poly.pdbx_strand_id
1 'polypeptide(L)'
;MAGMFELFVDEDAQIRFRLTAVDGRVLAVSGPYADKHQAAKAIEDVRECAGTGLIRDLAPAAGLARAWPHGCAPSSGHPFPARLVPLVRSRKPAAL
;
A
#
# COMPACT_ATOMS: atom_id res chain seq x y z
N MET A 1 -0.52 -5.20 -26.57
CA MET A 1 0.40 -4.05 -26.64
C MET A 1 1.41 -4.22 -25.52
N ALA A 2 2.72 -4.23 -25.78
CA ALA A 2 3.75 -4.42 -24.75
C ALA A 2 4.42 -3.09 -24.38
N GLY A 3 4.67 -2.87 -23.10
CA GLY A 3 5.51 -1.75 -22.64
C GLY A 3 6.98 -1.95 -23.00
N MET A 4 7.79 -0.90 -22.83
CA MET A 4 9.23 -0.90 -23.14
C MET A 4 10.06 -0.73 -21.86
N PHE A 5 11.16 -1.47 -21.74
CA PHE A 5 12.17 -1.23 -20.71
C PHE A 5 13.25 -0.31 -21.26
N GLU A 6 13.48 0.82 -20.60
CA GLU A 6 14.50 1.80 -20.96
C GLU A 6 15.58 1.85 -19.88
N LEU A 7 16.84 1.65 -20.27
CA LEU A 7 17.99 1.83 -19.38
C LEU A 7 18.51 3.26 -19.49
N PHE A 8 18.75 3.90 -18.36
CA PHE A 8 19.34 5.22 -18.28
C PHE A 8 20.36 5.30 -17.14
N VAL A 9 21.26 6.26 -17.25
CA VAL A 9 22.24 6.57 -16.20
C VAL A 9 21.76 7.83 -15.50
N ASP A 10 21.66 7.77 -14.18
CA ASP A 10 21.27 8.88 -13.33
C ASP A 10 22.46 9.83 -13.05
N GLU A 11 22.24 10.95 -12.38
CA GLU A 11 23.28 11.95 -12.09
C GLU A 11 24.40 11.37 -11.21
N ASP A 12 24.09 10.37 -10.38
CA ASP A 12 25.03 9.62 -9.54
C ASP A 12 25.84 8.55 -10.31
N ALA A 13 25.83 8.58 -11.65
CA ALA A 13 26.43 7.56 -12.52
C ALA A 13 25.93 6.13 -12.26
N GLN A 14 24.77 5.99 -11.63
CA GLN A 14 24.12 4.71 -11.37
C GLN A 14 23.23 4.32 -12.54
N ILE A 15 23.22 3.04 -12.90
CA ILE A 15 22.39 2.53 -13.98
C ILE A 15 21.02 2.16 -13.41
N ARG A 16 19.96 2.73 -13.97
CA ARG A 16 18.58 2.39 -13.63
C ARG A 16 17.84 1.96 -14.88
N PHE A 17 16.75 1.24 -14.70
CA PHE A 17 15.79 1.00 -15.76
C PHE A 17 14.42 1.49 -15.34
N ARG A 18 13.63 1.91 -16.33
CA ARG A 18 12.20 2.18 -16.16
C ARG A 18 11.39 1.35 -17.12
N LEU A 19 10.19 0.99 -16.70
CA LEU A 19 9.18 0.37 -17.55
C LEU A 19 8.17 1.43 -17.96
N THR A 20 7.98 1.60 -19.26
CA THR A 20 7.10 2.61 -19.84
C THR A 20 5.96 1.92 -20.60
N ALA A 21 4.74 2.38 -20.38
CA ALA A 21 3.57 1.96 -21.14
C ALA A 21 3.65 2.43 -22.59
N VAL A 22 2.77 1.90 -23.44
CA VAL A 22 2.68 2.30 -24.86
C VAL A 22 2.29 3.77 -25.03
N ASP A 23 1.58 4.32 -24.05
CA ASP A 23 1.18 5.73 -23.99
C ASP A 23 2.30 6.65 -23.46
N GLY A 24 3.49 6.12 -23.17
CA GLY A 24 4.62 6.89 -22.62
C GLY A 24 4.59 7.09 -21.11
N ARG A 25 3.60 6.53 -20.40
CA ARG A 25 3.51 6.59 -18.94
C ARG A 25 4.50 5.65 -18.26
N VAL A 26 5.28 6.14 -17.32
CA VAL A 26 6.16 5.30 -16.49
C VAL A 26 5.32 4.47 -15.52
N LEU A 27 5.48 3.14 -15.58
CA LEU A 27 4.79 2.17 -14.74
C LEU A 27 5.62 1.75 -13.53
N ALA A 28 6.93 1.59 -13.71
CA ALA A 28 7.85 1.20 -12.66
C ALA A 28 9.25 1.77 -12.93
N VAL A 29 10.01 2.02 -11.86
CA VAL A 29 11.42 2.42 -11.90
C VAL A 29 12.20 1.50 -10.97
N SER A 30 13.33 1.01 -11.45
CA SER A 30 14.20 0.14 -10.68
C SER A 30 15.07 0.94 -9.70
N GLY A 31 15.67 0.22 -8.74
CA GLY A 31 16.80 0.73 -7.98
C GLY A 31 18.05 0.95 -8.85
N PRO A 32 19.08 1.60 -8.28
CA PRO A 32 20.39 1.76 -8.92
C PRO A 32 21.12 0.41 -9.02
N TYR A 33 21.74 0.17 -10.17
CA TYR A 33 22.62 -0.95 -10.45
C TYR A 33 24.02 -0.44 -10.79
N ALA A 34 25.03 -1.24 -10.43
CA ALA A 34 26.43 -0.95 -10.73
C ALA A 34 26.79 -1.18 -12.20
N ASP A 35 26.15 -2.16 -12.86
CA ASP A 35 26.51 -2.62 -14.20
C ASP A 35 25.31 -2.78 -15.12
N LYS A 36 25.52 -2.57 -16.42
CA LYS A 36 24.49 -2.78 -17.46
C LYS A 36 24.06 -4.24 -17.54
N HIS A 37 24.99 -5.18 -17.33
CA HIS A 37 24.68 -6.60 -17.31
C HIS A 37 23.78 -6.99 -16.14
N GLN A 38 23.98 -6.39 -14.97
CA GLN A 38 23.13 -6.60 -13.80
C GLN A 38 21.72 -6.03 -14.05
N ALA A 39 21.64 -4.83 -14.63
CA ALA A 39 20.36 -4.25 -15.01
C ALA A 39 19.62 -5.11 -16.06
N ALA A 40 20.33 -5.66 -17.05
CA ALA A 40 19.75 -6.55 -18.05
C ALA A 40 19.19 -7.84 -17.42
N LYS A 41 19.96 -8.51 -16.55
CA LYS A 41 19.49 -9.69 -15.81
C LYS A 41 18.26 -9.38 -14.96
N ALA A 42 18.27 -8.26 -14.25
CA ALA A 42 17.12 -7.84 -13.46
C ALA A 42 15.86 -7.61 -14.32
N ILE A 43 16.00 -7.13 -15.56
CA ILE A 43 14.88 -7.02 -16.50
C ILE A 43 14.36 -8.40 -16.90
N GLU A 44 15.24 -9.38 -17.14
CA GLU A 44 14.84 -10.76 -17.42
C GLU A 44 14.05 -11.34 -16.23
N ASP A 45 14.58 -11.23 -15.02
CA ASP A 45 13.91 -11.69 -13.79
C ASP A 45 12.55 -11.01 -13.61
N VAL A 46 12.47 -9.69 -13.82
CA VAL A 46 11.21 -8.93 -13.74
C VAL A 46 10.22 -9.39 -14.80
N ARG A 47 10.65 -9.74 -16.01
CA ARG A 47 9.75 -10.23 -17.06
C ARG A 47 9.16 -11.59 -16.69
N GLU A 48 9.95 -12.48 -16.13
CA GLU A 48 9.48 -13.79 -15.65
C GLU A 48 8.54 -13.65 -14.45
N CYS A 49 8.95 -12.85 -13.47
CA CYS A 49 8.20 -12.62 -12.25
C CYS A 49 6.92 -11.82 -12.48
N ALA A 50 6.92 -10.78 -13.32
CA ALA A 50 5.74 -9.95 -13.56
C ALA A 50 4.68 -10.67 -14.40
N GLY A 51 5.07 -11.64 -15.23
CA GLY A 51 4.13 -12.42 -16.02
C GLY A 51 3.27 -13.37 -15.19
N THR A 52 3.79 -13.86 -14.06
CA THR A 52 3.16 -14.93 -13.24
C THR A 52 3.04 -14.58 -11.75
N GLY A 53 3.59 -13.45 -11.34
CA GLY A 53 3.77 -13.08 -9.94
C GLY A 53 2.44 -12.82 -9.23
N LEU A 54 2.36 -13.31 -7.99
CA LEU A 54 1.21 -13.07 -7.11
C LEU A 54 1.31 -11.70 -6.45
N ILE A 55 0.16 -11.05 -6.30
CA ILE A 55 0.06 -9.79 -5.57
C ILE A 55 0.05 -10.10 -4.07
N ARG A 56 1.01 -9.54 -3.33
CA ARG A 56 1.03 -9.60 -1.88
C ARG A 56 0.83 -8.19 -1.30
N ASP A 57 -0.29 -7.98 -0.63
CA ASP A 57 -0.54 -6.74 0.08
C ASP A 57 0.28 -6.70 1.38
N LEU A 58 1.11 -5.66 1.52
CA LEU A 58 1.91 -5.37 2.71
C LEU A 58 1.53 -4.02 3.31
N ALA A 59 0.45 -3.40 2.84
CA ALA A 59 -0.02 -2.15 3.40
C ALA A 59 -0.35 -2.36 4.88
N PRO A 60 0.22 -1.56 5.80
CA PRO A 60 -0.20 -1.62 7.19
C PRO A 60 -1.67 -1.22 7.27
N ALA A 61 -2.51 -2.08 7.86
CA ALA A 61 -3.94 -1.80 8.07
C ALA A 61 -4.20 -0.53 8.90
N ALA A 62 -3.17 -0.05 9.60
CA ALA A 62 -3.19 1.17 10.41
C ALA A 62 -3.17 2.43 9.53
N GLY A 63 -4.30 2.76 8.91
CA GLY A 63 -4.48 4.07 8.26
C GLY A 63 -5.67 4.20 7.32
N LEU A 64 -6.21 3.09 6.81
CA LEU A 64 -7.39 3.09 5.93
C LEU A 64 -8.73 3.09 6.69
N ALA A 65 -8.71 2.99 8.02
CA ALA A 65 -9.83 3.37 8.87
C ALA A 65 -9.96 4.91 8.97
N ARG A 66 -9.85 5.64 7.85
CA ARG A 66 -10.46 6.96 7.77
C ARG A 66 -11.96 6.72 7.65
N ALA A 67 -12.60 6.85 8.81
CA ALA A 67 -14.02 7.04 9.04
C ALA A 67 -14.84 7.07 7.74
N TRP A 68 -15.56 5.99 7.48
CA TRP A 68 -16.71 6.06 6.59
C TRP A 68 -17.62 7.17 7.12
N PRO A 69 -17.89 8.26 6.40
CA PRO A 69 -18.75 9.34 6.89
C PRO A 69 -20.24 8.98 6.80
N HIS A 70 -20.57 7.70 6.64
CA HIS A 70 -21.92 7.20 6.59
C HIS A 70 -22.00 6.08 7.60
N GLY A 71 -22.44 6.45 8.80
CA GLY A 71 -22.76 5.51 9.86
C GLY A 71 -23.82 4.54 9.37
N CYS A 72 -23.39 3.40 8.83
CA CYS A 72 -24.21 2.21 8.82
C CYS A 72 -24.15 1.63 10.24
N ALA A 73 -24.93 2.22 11.14
CA ALA A 73 -25.28 1.55 12.38
C ALA A 73 -26.09 0.30 11.99
N PRO A 74 -25.73 -0.92 12.43
CA PRO A 74 -26.61 -2.05 12.28
C PRO A 74 -27.89 -1.73 13.06
N SER A 75 -29.01 -1.70 12.33
CA SER A 75 -30.36 -1.55 12.86
C SER A 75 -30.60 -2.65 13.90
N SER A 76 -30.36 -2.30 15.17
CA SER A 76 -30.72 -3.11 16.32
C SER A 76 -32.22 -2.97 16.51
N GLY A 77 -32.98 -3.77 15.76
CA GLY A 77 -34.40 -3.98 15.98
C GLY A 77 -34.62 -4.82 17.24
N HIS A 78 -34.48 -4.21 18.42
CA HIS A 78 -35.06 -4.73 19.66
C HIS A 78 -35.51 -3.54 20.53
N PRO A 79 -36.79 -3.46 20.93
CA PRO A 79 -37.24 -2.43 21.87
C PRO A 79 -36.72 -2.79 23.26
N PHE A 80 -35.63 -2.16 23.68
CA PHE A 80 -35.20 -2.22 25.07
C PHE A 80 -36.08 -1.24 25.87
N PRO A 81 -36.90 -1.69 26.83
CA PRO A 81 -37.70 -0.76 27.61
C PRO A 81 -36.78 0.08 28.49
N ALA A 82 -37.09 1.36 28.52
CA ALA A 82 -36.47 2.35 29.37
C ALA A 82 -36.36 1.85 30.82
N ARG A 83 -35.13 1.80 31.33
CA ARG A 83 -34.90 1.91 32.78
C ARG A 83 -33.83 2.95 33.04
N LEU A 84 -34.31 4.17 33.22
CA LEU A 84 -33.65 5.24 33.95
C LEU A 84 -33.22 4.72 35.32
N VAL A 85 -31.91 4.71 35.56
CA VAL A 85 -31.36 4.94 36.90
C VAL A 85 -30.17 5.89 36.75
N PRO A 86 -30.29 7.16 37.18
CA PRO A 86 -29.14 8.04 37.35
C PRO A 86 -28.49 7.79 38.72
N LEU A 87 -27.35 8.44 38.93
CA LEU A 87 -26.52 8.49 40.14
C LEU A 87 -25.62 7.25 40.35
N VAL A 88 -24.33 7.36 40.64
CA VAL A 88 -23.62 8.45 41.32
C VAL A 88 -22.11 8.35 41.05
N ARG A 89 -21.48 9.52 41.03
CA ARG A 89 -20.05 9.82 40.97
C ARG A 89 -19.21 9.00 41.96
N SER A 90 -17.96 8.68 41.60
CA SER A 90 -16.73 9.07 42.34
C SER A 90 -15.48 8.31 41.83
N ARG A 91 -14.50 9.04 41.26
CA ARG A 91 -13.18 9.40 41.83
C ARG A 91 -12.06 8.32 41.67
N LYS A 92 -11.23 8.53 40.64
CA LYS A 92 -9.73 8.59 40.58
C LYS A 92 -8.96 8.43 41.94
N PRO A 93 -7.63 8.17 41.99
CA PRO A 93 -6.72 7.17 41.36
C PRO A 93 -5.77 6.46 42.38
N ALA A 94 -4.83 5.64 41.87
CA ALA A 94 -3.42 5.47 42.29
C ALA A 94 -3.00 4.41 43.34
N ALA A 95 -1.70 4.07 43.20
CA ALA A 95 -0.81 3.23 44.03
C ALA A 95 -0.79 1.73 43.64
N LEU A 96 0.36 1.05 43.55
CA LEU A 96 1.78 1.40 43.64
C LEU A 96 2.56 0.31 42.89
#